data_AF-A0A8J2R4L1-F1
#
_entry.id   AF-A0A8J2R4L1-F1
#
_cell.length_a   1.000
_cell.length_b   1.000
_cell.length_c   1.000
_cell.angle_alpha   90.00
_cell.angle_beta   90.00
_cell.angle_gamma   90.00
#
_symmetry.space_group_name_H-M   'P 1'
#
loop_
_entity.id
_entity.type
_entity.pdbx_description
1 polymer ?
#
loop_
_entity_poly.entity_id
_entity_poly.type
_entity_poly.pdbx_seq_one_letter_code
_entity_poly.pdbx_strand_id
1 'polypeptide(L)'
;MSIPYSGTIRRSGGVVSAIGKQLRAVNLKPAKRITVKFDPFGDNVTHTRQFVHYMSSPKVALTNPNCILKTEIVCDRSEPTVDINLVPSVAETANIQKVTFKSGNLTCLELLQLLNKHISALAPKEQIPNTIQTKLEKKKST
;
A
#
# COMPACT_ATOMS: atom_id res chain seq x y z
N MET A 1 -6.35 11.35 -40.88
CA MET A 1 -6.95 10.01 -40.72
C MET A 1 -6.73 9.56 -39.28
N SER A 2 -7.72 9.72 -38.41
CA SER A 2 -7.66 9.31 -37.01
C SER A 2 -7.96 7.81 -36.91
N ILE A 3 -7.05 7.06 -36.31
CA ILE A 3 -7.27 5.64 -36.02
C ILE A 3 -8.46 5.53 -35.06
N PRO A 4 -9.53 4.79 -35.41
CA PRO A 4 -10.68 4.62 -34.53
C PRO A 4 -10.25 3.86 -33.26
N TYR A 5 -10.71 4.33 -32.11
CA TYR A 5 -10.43 3.72 -30.81
C TYR A 5 -10.95 2.27 -30.77
N SER A 6 -10.05 1.29 -30.91
CA SER A 6 -10.38 -0.15 -30.84
C SER A 6 -10.15 -0.73 -29.43
N GLY A 7 -10.56 0.01 -28.40
CA GLY A 7 -10.49 -0.43 -27.00
C GLY A 7 -11.88 -0.73 -26.42
N THR A 8 -11.94 -1.61 -25.41
CA THR A 8 -13.15 -1.78 -24.60
C THR A 8 -13.24 -0.66 -23.56
N ILE A 9 -14.35 0.10 -23.58
CA ILE A 9 -14.62 1.18 -22.60
C ILE A 9 -14.76 0.63 -21.17
N ARG A 10 -15.07 -0.67 -21.03
CA ARG A 10 -15.30 -1.34 -19.75
C ARG A 10 -13.98 -1.84 -19.17
N ARG A 11 -13.66 -1.37 -17.95
CA ARG A 11 -12.57 -1.95 -17.16
C ARG A 11 -12.87 -3.42 -16.88
N SER A 12 -11.88 -4.29 -17.12
CA SER A 12 -12.01 -5.73 -16.87
C SER A 12 -12.31 -6.01 -15.39
N GLY A 13 -13.07 -7.07 -15.11
CA GLY A 13 -13.38 -7.57 -13.76
C GLY A 13 -12.38 -8.61 -13.23
N GLY A 14 -11.29 -8.87 -13.95
CA GLY A 14 -10.34 -9.92 -13.62
C GLY A 14 -9.44 -9.60 -12.41
N VAL A 15 -8.66 -10.60 -11.98
CA VAL A 15 -7.78 -10.54 -10.81
C VAL A 15 -6.81 -9.36 -10.86
N VAL A 16 -6.21 -9.07 -12.03
CA VAL A 16 -5.30 -7.94 -12.23
C VAL A 16 -5.98 -6.59 -11.98
N SER A 17 -7.24 -6.45 -12.40
CA SER A 17 -8.04 -5.25 -12.14
C SER A 17 -8.36 -5.12 -10.64
N ALA A 18 -8.67 -6.22 -9.96
CA ALA A 18 -8.88 -6.23 -8.52
C ALA A 18 -7.62 -5.81 -7.75
N ILE A 19 -6.44 -6.31 -8.12
CA ILE A 19 -5.15 -5.89 -7.58
C ILE A 19 -4.95 -4.38 -7.79
N GLY A 20 -5.19 -3.88 -9.01
CA GLY A 20 -5.09 -2.45 -9.33
C GLY A 20 -6.04 -1.57 -8.52
N LYS A 21 -7.24 -2.06 -8.16
CA LYS A 21 -8.18 -1.36 -7.26
C LYS A 21 -7.63 -1.32 -5.83
N GLN A 22 -7.12 -2.44 -5.32
CA GLN A 22 -6.55 -2.49 -3.97
C GLN A 22 -5.32 -1.59 -3.85
N LEU A 23 -4.44 -1.57 -4.85
CA LEU A 23 -3.24 -0.71 -4.84
C LEU A 23 -3.54 0.78 -4.80
N ARG A 24 -4.66 1.22 -5.37
CA ARG A 24 -5.09 2.63 -5.27
C ARG A 24 -5.56 3.02 -3.88
N ALA A 25 -6.01 2.05 -3.08
CA ALA A 25 -6.47 2.27 -1.72
C ALA A 25 -5.34 2.16 -0.68
N VAL A 26 -4.16 1.67 -1.08
CA VAL A 26 -3.00 1.55 -0.18
C VAL A 26 -2.51 2.92 0.25
N ASN A 27 -2.41 3.10 1.56
CA ASN A 27 -1.80 4.27 2.19
C ASN A 27 -0.81 3.82 3.27
N LEU A 28 0.46 4.22 3.14
CA LEU A 28 1.55 3.84 4.05
C LEU A 28 1.83 4.87 5.16
N LYS A 29 1.06 5.95 5.28
CA LYS A 29 1.21 6.94 6.36
C LYS A 29 1.27 6.34 7.79
N PRO A 30 0.47 5.33 8.14
CA PRO A 30 0.52 4.76 9.49
C PRO A 30 1.68 3.76 9.68
N ALA A 31 2.36 3.34 8.62
CA ALA A 31 3.46 2.38 8.68
C ALA A 31 4.83 3.10 8.80
N LYS A 32 5.64 2.71 9.78
CA LYS A 32 7.02 3.18 9.95
C LYS A 32 8.01 2.35 9.15
N ARG A 33 7.86 1.02 9.21
CA ARG A 33 8.78 0.09 8.53
C ARG A 33 8.04 -1.18 8.12
N ILE A 34 8.29 -1.63 6.90
CA ILE A 34 7.80 -2.89 6.35
C ILE A 34 9.02 -3.77 6.11
N THR A 35 9.10 -4.91 6.77
CA THR A 35 10.14 -5.91 6.57
C THR A 35 9.51 -7.14 5.92
N VAL A 36 9.96 -7.47 4.72
CA VAL A 36 9.48 -8.65 3.99
C VAL A 36 10.59 -9.69 3.97
N LYS A 37 10.38 -10.79 4.71
CA LYS A 37 11.33 -11.90 4.78
C LYS A 37 10.83 -13.04 3.91
N PHE A 38 11.67 -13.52 2.99
CA PHE A 38 11.32 -14.70 2.19
C PHE A 38 12.56 -15.45 1.69
N ASP A 39 12.36 -16.73 1.38
CA ASP A 39 13.33 -17.58 0.71
C ASP A 39 13.00 -17.70 -0.79
N PRO A 40 13.85 -17.22 -1.71
CA PRO A 40 13.54 -17.22 -3.13
C PRO A 40 13.43 -18.62 -3.74
N PHE A 41 13.97 -19.65 -3.08
CA PHE A 41 13.92 -21.04 -3.50
C PHE A 41 12.76 -21.82 -2.88
N GLY A 42 11.95 -21.19 -2.02
CA GLY A 42 10.74 -21.80 -1.46
C GLY A 42 9.60 -21.85 -2.48
N ASP A 43 8.76 -22.88 -2.40
CA ASP A 43 7.69 -23.15 -3.36
C ASP A 43 6.63 -22.03 -3.41
N ASN A 44 6.28 -21.46 -2.25
CA ASN A 44 5.15 -20.55 -2.10
C ASN A 44 5.54 -19.07 -1.93
N VAL A 45 6.49 -18.59 -2.73
CA VAL A 45 7.08 -17.25 -2.54
C VAL A 45 6.78 -16.27 -3.68
N THR A 46 6.17 -16.75 -4.77
CA THR A 46 5.76 -15.94 -5.93
C THR A 46 4.85 -14.77 -5.55
N HIS A 47 3.83 -15.00 -4.73
CA HIS A 47 2.89 -13.95 -4.33
C HIS A 47 3.51 -12.91 -3.40
N THR A 48 4.39 -13.32 -2.48
CA THR A 48 5.12 -12.40 -1.61
C THR A 48 6.08 -11.52 -2.42
N ARG A 49 6.77 -12.09 -3.43
CA ARG A 49 7.62 -11.33 -4.36
C ARG A 49 6.82 -10.32 -5.18
N GLN A 50 5.63 -10.72 -5.67
CA GLN A 50 4.72 -9.79 -6.37
C GLN A 50 4.28 -8.65 -5.45
N PHE A 51 3.96 -8.94 -4.19
CA PHE A 51 3.60 -7.93 -3.20
C PHE A 51 4.75 -6.93 -2.97
N VAL A 52 5.99 -7.40 -2.81
CA VAL A 52 7.18 -6.54 -2.69
C VAL A 52 7.31 -5.64 -3.91
N HIS A 53 7.14 -6.18 -5.12
CA HIS A 53 7.19 -5.40 -6.35
C HIS A 53 6.17 -4.25 -6.33
N TYR A 54 4.93 -4.51 -5.96
CA TYR A 54 3.91 -3.46 -5.89
C TYR A 54 4.18 -2.43 -4.79
N MET A 55 4.67 -2.85 -3.61
CA MET A 55 5.02 -1.94 -2.52
C MET A 55 6.21 -1.06 -2.84
N SER A 56 7.14 -1.55 -3.67
CA SER A 56 8.29 -0.78 -4.15
C SER A 56 7.94 0.25 -5.23
N SER A 57 6.69 0.25 -5.72
CA SER A 57 6.27 1.20 -6.76
C SER A 57 6.33 2.65 -6.26
N PRO A 58 6.75 3.59 -7.11
CA PRO A 58 6.93 4.99 -6.70
C PRO A 58 5.62 5.63 -6.21
N LYS A 59 4.48 5.22 -6.79
CA LYS A 59 3.16 5.71 -6.38
C LYS A 59 2.83 5.37 -4.92
N VAL A 60 3.21 4.17 -4.48
CA VAL A 60 2.99 3.73 -3.10
C VAL A 60 4.01 4.39 -2.17
N ALA A 61 5.28 4.47 -2.57
CA ALA A 61 6.33 5.13 -1.80
C ALA A 61 6.03 6.61 -1.53
N LEU A 62 5.42 7.32 -2.49
CA LEU A 62 5.02 8.72 -2.34
C LEU A 62 3.95 8.95 -1.25
N THR A 63 3.16 7.93 -0.87
CA THR A 63 2.16 8.08 0.20
C THR A 63 2.80 8.34 1.57
N ASN A 64 3.99 7.77 1.80
CA ASN A 64 4.80 8.03 2.98
C ASN A 64 6.30 7.83 2.65
N PRO A 65 7.04 8.90 2.33
CA PRO A 65 8.46 8.80 1.98
C PRO A 65 9.34 8.40 3.17
N ASN A 66 8.84 8.54 4.40
CA ASN A 66 9.57 8.14 5.61
C ASN A 66 9.42 6.64 5.91
N CYS A 67 8.51 5.94 5.23
CA CYS A 67 8.31 4.51 5.42
C CYS A 67 9.48 3.73 4.83
N ILE A 68 10.15 2.90 5.64
CA ILE A 68 11.27 2.08 5.18
C ILE A 68 10.73 0.71 4.72
N LEU A 69 10.87 0.40 3.44
CA LEU A 69 10.65 -0.94 2.90
C LEU A 69 11.97 -1.70 2.86
N LYS A 70 12.10 -2.76 3.66
CA LYS A 70 13.27 -3.64 3.70
C LYS A 70 12.89 -5.06 3.28
N THR A 71 13.66 -5.63 2.36
CA THR A 71 13.56 -7.04 1.96
C THR A 71 14.68 -7.84 2.60
N GLU A 72 14.34 -8.92 3.29
CA GLU A 72 15.29 -9.84 3.93
C GLU A 72 15.22 -11.19 3.22
N ILE A 73 16.26 -11.48 2.45
CA ILE A 73 16.37 -12.69 1.64
C ILE A 73 17.11 -13.73 2.48
N VAL A 74 16.50 -14.89 2.68
CA VAL A 74 17.03 -16.00 3.50
C VAL A 74 17.03 -17.29 2.69
N CYS A 75 17.76 -18.32 3.12
CA CYS A 75 17.87 -19.62 2.41
C CYS A 75 17.61 -20.80 3.36
N ASP A 76 16.68 -20.64 4.31
CA ASP A 76 16.41 -21.60 5.39
C ASP A 76 15.13 -22.42 5.15
N ARG A 77 14.53 -22.33 3.95
CA ARG A 77 13.19 -22.87 3.62
C ARG A 77 12.08 -22.39 4.55
N SER A 78 12.30 -21.27 5.24
CA SER A 78 11.34 -20.69 6.17
C SER A 78 10.15 -20.10 5.42
N GLU A 79 8.97 -20.16 6.02
CA GLU A 79 7.77 -19.51 5.48
C GLU A 79 7.98 -18.01 5.27
N PRO A 80 7.46 -17.44 4.16
CA PRO A 80 7.59 -16.02 3.89
C PRO A 80 6.71 -15.19 4.84
N THR A 81 7.28 -14.13 5.42
CA THR A 81 6.58 -13.25 6.36
C THR A 81 6.68 -11.78 5.96
N VAL A 82 5.61 -11.03 6.19
CA VAL A 82 5.56 -9.59 6.02
C VAL A 82 5.28 -8.95 7.37
N ASP A 83 6.27 -8.28 7.92
CA ASP A 83 6.21 -7.61 9.21
C ASP A 83 6.06 -6.11 9.01
N ILE A 84 5.06 -5.51 9.65
CA ILE A 84 4.75 -4.09 9.51
C ILE A 84 4.74 -3.46 10.89
N ASN A 85 5.69 -2.56 11.10
CA ASN A 85 5.80 -1.76 12.31
C ASN A 85 5.09 -0.43 12.11
N LEU A 86 4.16 -0.10 12.99
CA LEU A 86 3.40 1.14 12.93
C LEU A 86 4.19 2.32 13.50
N VAL A 87 3.78 3.53 13.11
CA VAL A 87 4.28 4.78 13.71
C VAL A 87 3.75 4.87 15.15
N PRO A 88 4.56 5.26 16.15
CA PRO A 88 4.16 5.26 17.57
C PRO A 88 2.87 6.06 17.84
N SER A 89 2.69 7.22 17.18
CA SER A 89 1.48 8.04 17.35
C SER A 89 0.18 7.33 16.94
N VAL A 90 0.24 6.51 15.88
CA VAL A 90 -0.91 5.72 15.42
C VAL A 90 -1.03 4.43 16.25
N ALA A 91 0.09 3.86 16.66
CA ALA A 91 0.13 2.65 17.50
C ALA A 91 -0.56 2.86 18.86
N GLU A 92 -0.40 4.04 19.47
CA GLU A 92 -1.11 4.41 20.71
C GLU A 92 -2.62 4.52 20.50
N THR A 93 -3.06 5.03 19.35
CA THR A 93 -4.49 5.14 19.03
C THR A 93 -5.12 3.76 18.80
N ALA A 94 -4.37 2.83 18.23
CA ALA A 94 -4.84 1.50 17.86
C ALA A 94 -4.47 0.38 18.85
N ASN A 95 -3.69 0.68 19.89
CA ASN A 95 -3.08 -0.29 20.83
C ASN A 95 -2.33 -1.45 20.13
N ILE A 96 -1.83 -1.24 18.92
CA ILE A 96 -1.13 -2.26 18.12
C ILE A 96 0.20 -1.67 17.65
N GLN A 97 1.29 -2.34 17.98
CA GLN A 97 2.64 -1.87 17.60
C GLN A 97 3.16 -2.52 16.31
N LYS A 98 2.85 -3.81 16.12
CA LYS A 98 3.34 -4.63 15.01
C LYS A 98 2.22 -5.50 14.46
N VAL A 99 2.12 -5.57 13.14
CA VAL A 99 1.26 -6.50 12.41
C VAL A 99 2.15 -7.46 11.62
N THR A 100 1.87 -8.76 11.70
CA THR A 100 2.63 -9.79 10.99
C THR A 100 1.70 -10.59 10.09
N PHE A 101 2.04 -10.68 8.81
CA PHE A 101 1.33 -11.51 7.84
C PHE A 101 2.20 -12.71 7.49
N LYS A 102 1.68 -13.92 7.76
CA LYS A 102 2.27 -15.17 7.28
C LYS A 102 1.76 -15.43 5.87
N SER A 103 2.65 -15.30 4.89
CA SER A 103 2.27 -15.26 3.47
C SER A 103 2.35 -16.60 2.74
N GLY A 104 2.65 -17.70 3.44
CA GLY A 104 2.85 -19.02 2.83
C GLY A 104 1.66 -19.54 2.01
N ASN A 105 0.42 -19.21 2.41
CA ASN A 105 -0.80 -19.62 1.70
C ASN A 105 -1.67 -18.42 1.28
N LEU A 106 -1.10 -17.20 1.26
CA LEU A 106 -1.84 -15.99 0.92
C LEU A 106 -1.52 -15.54 -0.50
N THR A 107 -2.57 -15.22 -1.25
CA THR A 107 -2.40 -14.60 -2.57
C THR A 107 -2.00 -13.13 -2.43
N CYS A 108 -1.41 -12.57 -3.49
CA CYS A 108 -1.05 -11.17 -3.52
C CYS A 108 -2.27 -10.24 -3.32
N LEU A 109 -3.43 -10.64 -3.84
CA LEU A 109 -4.69 -9.91 -3.67
C LEU A 109 -5.10 -9.86 -2.19
N GLU A 110 -5.07 -10.99 -1.51
CA GLU A 110 -5.45 -11.09 -0.09
C GLU A 110 -4.49 -10.30 0.79
N LEU A 111 -3.18 -10.36 0.53
CA LEU A 111 -2.19 -9.55 1.24
C LEU A 111 -2.49 -8.05 1.13
N LEU A 112 -2.85 -7.58 -0.07
CA LEU A 112 -3.22 -6.17 -0.28
C LEU A 112 -4.54 -5.81 0.42
N GLN A 113 -5.53 -6.70 0.41
CA GLN A 113 -6.78 -6.49 1.12
C GLN A 113 -6.58 -6.43 2.64
N LEU A 114 -5.78 -7.33 3.21
CA LEU A 114 -5.45 -7.34 4.63
C LEU A 114 -4.68 -6.08 5.02
N LEU A 115 -3.72 -5.66 4.20
CA LEU A 115 -3.01 -4.40 4.41
C LEU A 115 -3.97 -3.21 4.43
N ASN A 116 -4.89 -3.12 3.47
CA ASN A 116 -5.84 -2.02 3.43
C ASN A 116 -6.80 -2.02 4.64
N LYS A 117 -7.27 -3.21 5.05
CA LYS A 117 -8.16 -3.38 6.21
C LYS A 117 -7.48 -2.98 7.53
N HIS A 118 -6.24 -3.40 7.74
CA HIS A 118 -5.57 -3.23 9.04
C HIS A 118 -4.71 -1.97 9.13
N ILE A 119 -4.12 -1.51 8.02
CA ILE A 119 -3.13 -0.42 8.03
C ILE A 119 -3.73 0.83 7.43
N SER A 120 -4.26 0.78 6.21
CA SER A 120 -4.77 1.99 5.55
C SER A 120 -6.02 2.56 6.25
N ALA A 121 -6.79 1.74 6.95
CA ALA A 121 -7.88 2.21 7.83
C ALA A 121 -7.41 3.08 9.00
N LEU A 122 -6.16 2.93 9.44
CA LEU A 122 -5.55 3.68 10.54
C LEU A 122 -4.89 4.99 10.07
N ALA A 123 -4.96 5.31 8.76
CA ALA A 123 -4.38 6.54 8.26
C ALA A 123 -5.11 7.76 8.85
N PRO A 124 -4.37 8.76 9.38
CA PRO A 124 -5.00 9.99 9.85
C PRO A 124 -5.72 10.66 8.67
N LYS A 125 -6.99 11.02 8.88
CA LYS A 125 -7.77 11.75 7.86
C LYS A 125 -7.04 13.07 7.58
N GLU A 126 -6.62 13.25 6.34
CA GLU A 126 -6.02 14.51 5.91
C GLU A 126 -7.04 15.62 6.15
N GLN A 127 -6.68 16.57 7.03
CA GLN A 127 -7.40 17.82 7.14
C GLN A 127 -7.17 18.54 5.81
N ILE A 128 -8.23 18.64 5.00
CA ILE A 128 -8.22 19.47 3.80
C ILE A 128 -7.81 20.87 4.29
N PRO A 129 -6.66 21.43 3.85
CA PRO A 129 -6.30 22.76 4.28
C PRO A 129 -7.42 23.69 3.79
N ASN A 130 -8.08 24.34 4.74
CA ASN A 130 -9.14 25.30 4.47
C ASN A 130 -8.69 26.25 3.36
N THR A 131 -9.47 26.27 2.28
CA THR A 131 -9.56 27.32 1.25
C THR A 131 -8.36 28.27 1.16
N ILE A 132 -7.51 28.06 0.15
CA ILE A 132 -6.62 29.11 -0.34
C ILE A 132 -7.54 30.23 -0.85
N GLN A 133 -7.74 31.28 -0.06
CA GLN A 133 -8.44 32.47 -0.50
C GLN A 133 -7.68 33.07 -1.69
N THR A 134 -8.26 32.98 -2.88
CA THR A 134 -7.77 33.69 -4.06
C THR A 134 -7.84 35.19 -3.80
N LYS A 135 -6.81 35.94 -4.26
CA LYS A 135 -6.67 37.40 -4.08
C LYS A 135 -7.91 38.23 -4.47
N LEU A 136 -8.84 37.67 -5.24
CA LEU A 136 -10.11 38.29 -5.63
C LEU A 136 -11.12 38.44 -4.49
N GLU A 137 -11.11 37.54 -3.50
CA GLU A 137 -12.07 37.61 -2.38
C GLU A 137 -11.71 38.71 -1.37
N LYS A 138 -10.41 39.01 -1.22
CA LYS A 138 -9.91 40.08 -0.34
C LYS A 138 -10.24 41.49 -0.85
N LYS A 139 -10.64 41.64 -2.11
CA LYS A 139 -10.97 42.93 -2.74
C LYS A 139 -12.46 43.29 -2.67
N LYS A 140 -13.33 42.36 -2.27
CA LYS A 140 -14.78 42.59 -2.09
C LYS A 140 -15.15 43.06 -0.67
N SER A 141 -14.20 43.06 0.26
CA SER A 141 -14.40 43.44 1.66
C SER A 141 -13.84 44.84 2.01
N THR A 142 -13.62 45.70 1.01
CA THR A 142 -13.24 47.11 1.15
C THR A 142 -14.19 47.98 0.36
#